data_AF-A0A935DB11-F1
#
_entry.id   AF-A0A935DB11-F1
#
_cell.length_a   1.000
_cell.length_b   1.000
_cell.length_c   1.000
_cell.angle_alpha   90.00
_cell.angle_beta   90.00
_cell.angle_gamma   90.00
#
_symmetry.space_group_name_H-M   'P 1'
#
loop_
_entity.id
_entity.type
_entity.pdbx_description
1 polymer ?
#
loop_
_entity_poly.entity_id
_entity_poly.type
_entity_poly.pdbx_seq_one_letter_code
_entity_poly.pdbx_strand_id
1 'polypeptide(L)' 'MPRVVLRALKRYGMIVADNGSDFFLSGTADARWNDAVNNTLKAVRVGDFEVVRMVGVVTP' A
#
# COMPACT_ATOMS: atom_id res chain seq x y z
N MET A 1 9.61 10.78 0.10
CA MET A 1 8.34 10.16 0.54
C MET A 1 8.28 8.62 0.50
N PRO A 2 8.86 7.89 -0.48
CA PRO A 2 8.63 6.45 -0.66
C PRO A 2 8.97 5.61 0.57
N ARG A 3 10.10 5.93 1.22
CA ARG A 3 10.49 5.28 2.48
C ARG A 3 9.48 5.51 3.62
N VAL A 4 8.84 6.68 3.68
CA VAL A 4 7.80 6.97 4.69
C VAL A 4 6.55 6.14 4.42
N VAL A 5 6.10 6.08 3.16
CA VAL A 5 4.95 5.26 2.74
C VAL A 5 5.21 3.78 3.01
N LEU A 6 6.35 3.23 2.61
CA LEU A 6 6.69 1.83 2.88
C LEU A 6 6.80 1.51 4.38
N ARG A 7 7.30 2.45 5.19
CA ARG A 7 7.28 2.29 6.66
C ARG A 7 5.86 2.30 7.21
N ALA A 8 4.98 3.15 6.69
CA ALA A 8 3.57 3.17 7.08
C ALA A 8 2.87 1.87 6.69
N LEU A 9 3.04 1.39 5.46
CA LEU A 9 2.48 0.11 5.01
C LEU A 9 2.98 -1.07 5.85
N LYS A 10 4.28 -1.10 6.18
CA LYS A 10 4.84 -2.13 7.06
C LYS A 10 4.30 -2.05 8.50
N ARG A 11 3.98 -0.85 9.00
CA ARG A 11 3.54 -0.61 10.37
C ARG A 11 2.04 -0.83 10.56
N TYR A 12 1.23 -0.35 9.61
CA TYR A 12 -0.23 -0.28 9.71
C TYR A 12 -0.94 -1.28 8.79
N GLY A 13 -0.23 -1.93 7.88
CA GLY A 13 -0.81 -2.78 6.87
C GLY A 13 -1.48 -1.98 5.76
N MET A 14 -2.13 -2.74 4.87
CA MET A 14 -2.94 -2.25 3.76
C MET A 14 -4.01 -3.29 3.44
N ILE A 15 -5.07 -2.86 2.76
CA ILE A 15 -6.14 -3.73 2.30
C ILE A 15 -6.03 -3.85 0.80
N VAL A 16 -6.14 -5.09 0.30
CA VAL A 16 -6.25 -5.35 -1.14
C VAL A 16 -7.69 -5.05 -1.55
N ALA A 17 -7.87 -4.15 -2.51
CA ALA A 17 -9.16 -3.83 -3.08
C ALA A 17 -9.32 -4.51 -4.44
N ASP A 18 -10.54 -4.92 -4.76
CA ASP A 18 -10.91 -5.64 -5.99
C ASP A 18 -11.20 -4.71 -7.19
N ASN A 19 -10.99 -3.41 -7.00
CA ASN A 19 -11.26 -2.38 -7.98
C ASN A 19 -9.97 -1.76 -8.52
N GLY A 20 -9.37 -2.38 -9.54
CA GLY A 20 -8.22 -1.80 -10.23
C GLY A 20 -7.43 -2.80 -11.07
N SER A 21 -6.32 -2.33 -11.65
CA SER A 21 -5.27 -3.19 -12.19
C SER A 21 -4.45 -3.79 -11.06
N ASP A 22 -3.85 -4.96 -11.32
CA ASP A 22 -3.07 -5.73 -10.35
C ASP A 22 -2.11 -4.85 -9.52
N PHE A 23 -2.36 -4.84 -8.20
CA PHE A 23 -1.47 -4.28 -7.17
C PHE A 23 -1.05 -2.81 -7.33
N PHE A 24 -1.96 -1.97 -7.84
CA PHE A 24 -1.78 -0.53 -7.75
C PHE A 24 -1.95 -0.01 -6.31
N LEU A 25 -1.07 0.91 -5.92
CA LEU A 25 -1.23 1.67 -4.67
C LEU A 25 -2.09 2.91 -4.95
N SER A 26 -3.25 2.97 -4.30
CA SER A 26 -4.12 4.14 -4.31
C SER A 26 -4.11 4.84 -2.95
N GLY A 27 -4.49 6.13 -2.95
CA GLY A 27 -4.56 6.95 -1.75
C GLY A 27 -5.18 8.31 -2.08
N THR A 28 -5.34 9.14 -1.06
CA THR A 28 -5.84 10.51 -1.24
C THR A 28 -4.74 11.40 -1.81
N ALA A 29 -5.09 12.21 -2.82
CA ALA A 29 -4.17 13.21 -3.36
C ALA A 29 -3.76 14.23 -2.28
N ASP A 30 -2.48 14.60 -2.25
CA ASP A 30 -1.94 15.59 -1.32
C ASP A 30 -0.89 16.45 -2.03
N ALA A 31 -0.99 17.77 -1.95
CA ALA A 31 -0.11 18.71 -2.65
C ALA A 31 1.37 18.62 -2.22
N ARG A 32 1.66 18.01 -1.07
CA ARG A 32 3.03 17.79 -0.59
C ARG A 32 3.70 16.59 -1.27
N TRP A 33 2.98 15.85 -2.10
CA TRP A 33 3.49 14.68 -2.78
C TRP A 33 4.21 15.06 -4.07
N ASN A 34 5.29 14.34 -4.36
CA ASN A 34 6.01 14.45 -5.62
C ASN A 34 5.80 13.13 -6.38
N ASP A 35 5.09 13.19 -7.49
CA ASP A 35 4.69 12.01 -8.26
C ASP A 35 5.87 11.27 -8.88
N ALA A 36 6.91 11.98 -9.32
CA ALA A 36 8.13 11.35 -9.86
C ALA A 36 8.81 10.51 -8.78
N VAL A 37 8.84 11.03 -7.54
CA VAL A 37 9.38 10.32 -6.39
C VAL A 37 8.45 9.18 -5.94
N ASN A 38 7.13 9.38 -5.92
CA ASN A 38 6.18 8.34 -5.53
C ASN A 38 6.14 7.18 -6.53
N ASN A 39 6.36 7.45 -7.82
CA ASN A 39 6.46 6.44 -8.86
C ASN A 39 7.54 5.40 -8.59
N THR A 40 8.56 5.69 -7.76
CA THR A 40 9.57 4.70 -7.38
C THR A 40 9.01 3.58 -6.49
N LEU A 41 7.81 3.74 -5.92
CA LEU A 41 7.13 2.68 -5.15
C LEU A 41 6.80 1.46 -6.02
N LYS A 42 6.67 1.64 -7.34
CA LYS A 42 6.45 0.55 -8.30
C LYS A 42 7.60 -0.47 -8.38
N ALA A 43 8.76 -0.15 -7.80
CA ALA A 43 9.86 -1.10 -7.67
C ALA A 43 9.55 -2.23 -6.65
N VAL A 44 8.61 -1.99 -5.73
CA VAL A 44 8.16 -3.02 -4.76
C VAL A 44 7.19 -3.95 -5.46
N ARG A 45 7.46 -5.24 -5.39
CA ARG A 45 6.67 -6.30 -6.01
C ARG A 45 5.67 -6.84 -5.00
N VAL A 46 4.62 -7.47 -5.51
CA VAL A 46 3.63 -8.22 -4.73
C VAL A 46 4.28 -9.21 -3.77
N GLY A 47 5.30 -9.93 -4.25
CA GLY A 47 6.03 -10.91 -3.44
C GLY A 47 6.86 -10.32 -2.29
N ASP A 48 7.03 -9.00 -2.24
CA ASP A 48 7.66 -8.32 -1.10
C ASP A 48 6.67 -8.09 0.06
N PHE A 49 5.37 -8.32 -0.17
CA PHE A 49 4.32 -8.23 0.84
C PHE A 49 3.98 -9.59 1.43
N GLU A 50 3.67 -9.59 2.72
CA GLU A 50 3.09 -10.74 3.41
C GLU A 50 1.57 -10.62 3.45
N VAL A 51 0.87 -11.72 3.16
CA VAL A 51 -0.57 -11.79 3.33
C VAL A 51 -0.89 -12.05 4.80
N VAL A 52 -1.54 -11.08 5.45
CA VAL A 52 -2.05 -11.26 6.81
C VAL A 52 -3.34 -12.09 6.73
N ARG A 53 -3.28 -13.32 7.26
CA ARG A 53 -4.47 -14.16 7.41
C ARG A 53 -5.31 -13.62 8.56
N MET A 54 -6.49 -13.09 8.23
CA MET A 54 -7.50 -12.77 9.24
C MET A 54 -8.06 -14.08 9.81
N VAL A 55 -8.02 -14.23 11.13
CA VAL A 55 -8.56 -15.39 11.86
C VAL A 55 -9.68 -14.92 12.78
N GLY A 56 -10.81 -15.63 12.74
CA GLY A 56 -12.04 -15.23 13.43
C GLY A 56 -12.89 -14.22 12.66
N VAL A 57 -14.07 -13.92 13.19
CA VAL A 57 -14.96 -12.88 12.64
C VAL A 57 -14.53 -11.54 13.23
N VAL A 58 -14.22 -10.57 12.35
CA VAL A 58 -14.07 -9.17 12.77
C VAL A 58 -15.46 -8.56 12.81
N THR A 59 -16.05 -8.50 14.00
CA THR A 59 -17.26 -7.73 14.25
C THR A 59 -16.92 -6.24 14.44
N PRO A 60 -17.74 -5.31 13.92
CA PRO A 60 -17.58 -3.88 14.15
C PRO A 60 -17.50 -3.48 15.63
#